data_AF-A0A0A8US88-F1
#
_entry.id   AF-A0A0A8US88-F1
#
_cell.length_a   1.000
_cell.length_b   1.000
_cell.length_c   1.000
_cell.angle_alpha   90.00
_cell.angle_beta   90.00
_cell.angle_gamma   90.00
#
_symmetry.space_group_name_H-M   'P 1'
#
loop_
_entity.id
_entity.type
_entity.pdbx_description
1 polymer ?
#
loop_
_entity_poly.entity_id
_entity_poly.type
_entity_poly.pdbx_seq_one_letter_code
_entity_poly.pdbx_strand_id
1 'polypeptide(L)'
;MKRRLLGFIAAGLFASVSHADFIFHSNSSSVCADVPGHWTGRGKANNWLIGECKYHGSGIISALDGAGHFKIEVSADKDSGTSLCPKHAYEELTGSCTNGVVTIKTQYGSLAGNFSRNAGDAKGTLSVGPGMSADVVVRFERAG
;
A
#
# COMPACT_ATOMS: atom_id res chain seq x y z
N MET A 1 2.92 -6.15 -63.17
CA MET A 1 1.74 -5.95 -62.30
C MET A 1 1.92 -6.84 -61.08
N LYS A 2 1.92 -6.47 -59.79
CA LYS A 2 1.36 -5.42 -58.93
C LYS A 2 2.42 -5.15 -57.82
N ARG A 3 2.95 -3.94 -57.57
CA ARG A 3 2.49 -2.89 -56.63
C ARG A 3 1.80 -3.42 -55.35
N ARG A 4 2.39 -3.21 -54.15
CA ARG A 4 2.00 -2.19 -53.12
C ARG A 4 2.54 -2.46 -51.69
N LEU A 5 3.17 -1.41 -51.13
CA LEU A 5 3.16 -0.88 -49.74
C LEU A 5 3.72 -1.72 -48.56
N LEU A 6 4.79 -1.27 -47.86
CA LEU A 6 4.89 -0.20 -46.84
C LEU A 6 4.22 -0.56 -45.50
N GLY A 7 4.98 -0.49 -44.40
CA GLY A 7 4.37 -0.37 -43.07
C GLY A 7 5.29 -0.70 -41.89
N PHE A 8 6.14 0.25 -41.49
CA PHE A 8 6.69 0.35 -40.13
C PHE A 8 5.56 0.35 -39.10
N ILE A 9 5.65 -0.45 -38.04
CA ILE A 9 5.25 -0.03 -36.67
C ILE A 9 6.17 -0.74 -35.66
N ALA A 10 7.24 -0.06 -35.25
CA ALA A 10 7.82 -0.26 -33.94
C ALA A 10 6.86 0.39 -32.93
N ALA A 11 5.96 -0.38 -32.34
CA ALA A 11 5.14 0.10 -31.23
C ALA A 11 5.94 -0.12 -29.95
N GLY A 12 6.43 0.97 -29.37
CA GLY A 12 7.11 0.97 -28.10
C GLY A 12 6.21 0.38 -27.02
N LEU A 13 6.67 -0.72 -26.40
CA LEU A 13 6.19 -1.17 -25.11
C LEU A 13 6.79 -0.27 -24.03
N PHE A 14 6.39 0.99 -23.99
CA PHE A 14 6.40 1.71 -22.73
C PHE A 14 5.19 1.19 -21.95
N ALA A 15 5.36 0.02 -21.33
CA ALA A 15 4.48 -0.39 -20.27
C ALA A 15 4.62 0.67 -19.18
N SER A 16 3.65 1.59 -19.11
CA SER A 16 3.45 2.38 -17.91
C SER A 16 3.28 1.35 -16.80
N VAL A 17 4.28 1.22 -15.93
CA VAL A 17 4.14 0.46 -14.70
C VAL A 17 2.98 1.15 -13.99
N SER A 18 1.79 0.56 -14.06
CA SER A 18 0.62 1.09 -13.37
C SER A 18 0.87 0.82 -11.89
N HIS A 19 1.60 1.73 -11.26
CA HIS A 19 1.72 1.73 -9.81
C HIS A 19 0.33 1.93 -9.24
N ALA A 20 0.02 1.14 -8.22
CA ALA A 20 -1.16 1.35 -7.41
C ALA A 20 -0.75 2.13 -6.15
N ASP A 21 -1.69 2.88 -5.60
CA ASP A 21 -1.39 3.77 -4.48
C ASP A 21 -2.19 3.35 -3.25
N PHE A 22 -1.55 3.46 -2.09
CA PHE A 22 -2.28 3.55 -0.83
C PHE A 22 -2.46 5.02 -0.48
N ILE A 23 -3.70 5.46 -0.33
CA ILE A 23 -4.06 6.87 -0.12
C ILE A 23 -4.77 7.01 1.22
N PHE A 24 -4.20 7.79 2.13
CA PHE A 24 -4.78 8.07 3.44
C PHE A 24 -5.02 9.56 3.58
N HIS A 25 -6.24 9.93 3.95
CA HIS A 25 -6.64 11.33 4.10
C HIS A 25 -6.69 11.73 5.57
N SER A 26 -6.31 12.97 5.86
CA SER A 26 -6.59 13.60 7.13
C SER A 26 -7.40 14.86 6.93
N ASN A 27 -8.21 15.18 7.96
CA ASN A 27 -8.97 16.43 7.99
C ASN A 27 -8.10 17.65 8.31
N SER A 28 -6.82 17.44 8.68
CA SER A 28 -5.86 18.52 8.94
C SER A 28 -4.71 18.48 7.94
N SER A 29 -4.48 19.60 7.24
CA SER A 29 -3.36 19.73 6.31
C SER A 29 -1.99 19.75 7.00
N SER A 30 -1.94 20.09 8.29
CA SER A 30 -0.70 20.15 9.08
C SER A 30 -0.28 18.80 9.68
N VAL A 31 -1.10 17.75 9.53
CA VAL A 31 -0.85 16.46 10.18
C VAL A 31 0.39 15.74 9.60
N CYS A 32 0.92 16.16 8.45
CA CYS A 32 2.09 15.52 7.84
C CYS A 32 3.32 15.53 8.75
N ALA A 33 3.47 16.56 9.59
CA ALA A 33 4.53 16.62 10.60
C ALA A 33 4.37 15.52 11.68
N ASP A 34 3.14 15.04 11.86
CA ASP A 34 2.75 13.98 12.79
C ASP A 34 2.66 12.62 12.08
N VAL A 35 3.30 12.40 10.92
CA VAL A 35 3.37 11.09 10.26
C VAL A 35 4.58 10.25 10.72
N PRO A 36 5.79 10.81 10.88
CA PRO A 36 6.97 10.03 11.26
C PRO A 36 6.86 9.34 12.62
N GLY A 37 7.61 8.26 12.78
CA GLY A 37 7.73 7.50 14.03
C GLY A 37 7.18 6.09 13.92
N HIS A 38 6.91 5.51 15.09
CA HIS A 38 6.51 4.11 15.22
C HIS A 38 4.99 3.97 15.23
N TRP A 39 4.51 2.97 14.51
CA TRP A 39 3.12 2.61 14.37
C TRP A 39 2.94 1.12 14.61
N THR A 40 1.80 0.73 15.17
CA THR A 40 1.35 -0.65 15.22
C THR A 40 0.00 -0.75 14.54
N GLY A 41 -0.35 -1.94 14.08
CA GLY A 41 -1.62 -2.14 13.41
C GLY A 41 -2.10 -3.57 13.43
N ARG A 42 -3.37 -3.72 13.09
CA ARG A 42 -4.03 -5.01 12.87
C ARG A 42 -4.73 -4.97 11.53
N GLY A 43 -4.58 -6.06 10.80
CA GLY A 43 -5.12 -6.22 9.46
C GLY A 43 -5.93 -7.50 9.32
N LYS A 44 -6.91 -7.47 8.42
CA LYS A 44 -7.57 -8.65 7.92
C LYS A 44 -7.48 -8.66 6.41
N ALA A 45 -7.12 -9.79 5.84
CA ALA A 45 -7.18 -10.05 4.40
C ALA A 45 -8.15 -11.20 4.14
N ASN A 46 -9.07 -11.02 3.19
CA ASN A 46 -10.08 -12.02 2.84
C ASN A 46 -10.09 -12.27 1.33
N ASN A 47 -9.99 -13.53 0.93
CA ASN A 47 -10.19 -13.93 -0.46
C ASN A 47 -10.85 -15.32 -0.49
N TRP A 48 -11.65 -15.57 -1.53
CA TRP A 48 -12.46 -16.78 -1.67
C TRP A 48 -11.65 -18.09 -1.62
N LEU A 49 -10.37 -18.07 -2.00
CA LEU A 49 -9.48 -19.22 -2.04
C LEU A 49 -8.66 -19.36 -0.75
N ILE A 50 -8.14 -18.25 -0.21
CA ILE A 50 -7.28 -18.28 0.99
C ILE A 50 -8.06 -18.24 2.31
N GLY A 51 -9.34 -17.85 2.26
CA GLY A 51 -10.18 -17.56 3.42
C GLY A 51 -9.84 -16.22 4.08
N GLU A 52 -10.20 -16.09 5.36
CA GLU A 52 -9.82 -14.94 6.19
C GLU A 52 -8.46 -15.19 6.85
N CYS A 53 -7.53 -14.24 6.66
CA CYS A 53 -6.23 -14.18 7.33
C CYS A 53 -6.20 -12.93 8.23
N LYS A 54 -5.78 -13.08 9.49
CA LYS A 54 -5.63 -11.96 10.44
C LYS A 54 -4.17 -11.76 10.79
N TYR A 55 -3.79 -10.51 10.91
CA TYR A 55 -2.42 -10.08 11.14
C TYR A 55 -2.35 -8.99 12.19
N HIS A 56 -1.26 -8.97 12.94
CA HIS A 56 -0.75 -7.78 13.60
C HIS A 56 0.55 -7.36 12.94
N GLY A 57 0.92 -6.10 13.09
CA GLY A 57 2.14 -5.60 12.51
C GLY A 57 2.63 -4.33 13.18
N SER A 58 3.82 -3.94 12.80
CA SER A 58 4.46 -2.68 13.19
C SER A 58 5.05 -2.00 11.96
N GLY A 59 5.15 -0.69 12.03
CA GLY A 59 5.80 0.09 11.00
C GLY A 59 6.58 1.25 11.56
N ILE A 60 7.66 1.61 10.88
CA ILE A 60 8.47 2.78 11.18
C ILE A 60 8.41 3.69 9.97
N ILE A 61 7.99 4.93 10.19
CA ILE A 61 7.98 5.96 9.15
C ILE A 61 9.12 6.93 9.42
N SER A 62 10.00 7.14 8.44
CA SER A 62 11.12 8.06 8.55
C SER A 62 10.65 9.51 8.67
N ALA A 63 11.56 10.41 9.03
CA ALA A 63 11.33 11.84 8.86
C ALA A 63 11.01 12.18 7.39
N LEU A 64 10.22 13.25 7.19
CA LEU A 64 9.93 13.78 5.87
C LEU A 64 11.12 14.58 5.37
N ASP A 65 11.45 14.45 4.09
CA ASP A 65 12.38 15.36 3.42
C ASP A 65 11.71 16.71 3.09
N GLY A 66 12.48 17.65 2.51
CA GLY A 66 11.98 18.97 2.13
C GLY A 66 10.88 18.96 1.06
N ALA A 67 10.65 17.84 0.39
CA ALA A 67 9.56 17.63 -0.57
C ALA A 67 8.37 16.86 0.05
N GLY A 68 8.44 16.49 1.32
CA GLY A 68 7.40 15.73 2.01
C GLY A 68 7.46 14.21 1.77
N HIS A 69 8.56 13.69 1.23
CA HIS A 69 8.74 12.25 1.03
C HIS A 69 9.29 11.57 2.27
N PHE A 70 8.95 10.29 2.43
CA PHE A 70 9.43 9.46 3.53
C PHE A 70 9.55 7.99 3.11
N LYS A 71 10.26 7.22 3.93
CA LYS A 71 10.37 5.77 3.83
C LYS A 71 9.53 5.11 4.92
N ILE A 72 9.06 3.90 4.62
CA ILE A 72 8.28 3.07 5.52
C ILE A 72 8.93 1.70 5.56
N GLU A 73 9.22 1.24 6.76
CA GLU A 73 9.50 -0.17 7.01
C GLU A 73 8.24 -0.74 7.67
N VAL A 74 7.68 -1.82 7.12
CA VAL A 74 6.50 -2.47 7.69
C VAL A 74 6.74 -3.96 7.84
N SER A 75 6.37 -4.48 9.01
CA SER A 75 6.40 -5.90 9.34
C SER A 75 5.01 -6.35 9.75
N ALA A 76 4.59 -7.52 9.31
CA ALA A 76 3.32 -8.12 9.68
C ALA A 76 3.47 -9.61 9.96
N ASP A 77 2.88 -10.06 11.05
CA ASP A 77 2.89 -11.44 11.52
C ASP A 77 1.46 -11.99 11.60
N LYS A 78 1.30 -13.23 11.16
CA LYS A 78 -0.01 -13.88 11.12
C LYS A 78 -0.47 -14.27 12.52
N ASP A 79 -1.66 -13.79 12.88
CA ASP A 79 -2.38 -14.23 14.07
C ASP A 79 -3.13 -15.55 13.82
N SER A 80 -3.88 -15.58 12.71
CA SER A 80 -4.76 -16.71 12.38
C SER A 80 -5.11 -16.73 10.90
N GLY A 81 -5.60 -17.88 10.43
CA GLY A 81 -5.98 -18.13 9.04
C GLY A 81 -5.46 -19.47 8.53
N THR A 82 -5.67 -19.73 7.25
CA THR A 82 -5.24 -20.99 6.61
C THR A 82 -3.71 -21.11 6.51
N SER A 83 -3.23 -22.28 6.10
CA SER A 83 -1.82 -22.50 5.79
C SER A 83 -1.34 -21.71 4.56
N LEU A 84 -2.26 -21.25 3.72
CA LEU A 84 -1.97 -20.39 2.56
C LEU A 84 -1.68 -18.94 2.97
N CYS A 85 -2.19 -18.50 4.13
CA CYS A 85 -1.86 -17.19 4.67
C CYS A 85 -0.36 -17.13 5.02
N PRO A 86 0.41 -16.19 4.43
CA PRO A 86 1.82 -15.97 4.78
C PRO A 86 1.99 -15.82 6.29
N LYS A 87 3.06 -16.40 6.85
CA LYS A 87 3.32 -16.34 8.30
C LYS A 87 3.86 -14.99 8.73
N HIS A 88 4.72 -14.41 7.91
CA HIS A 88 5.43 -13.16 8.15
C HIS A 88 5.64 -12.45 6.82
N ALA A 89 5.59 -11.12 6.83
CA ALA A 89 5.91 -10.27 5.70
C ALA A 89 6.68 -9.03 6.20
N TYR A 90 7.68 -8.63 5.43
CA TYR A 90 8.43 -7.40 5.64
C TYR A 90 8.55 -6.68 4.29
N GLU A 91 8.26 -5.38 4.29
CA GLU A 91 8.35 -4.55 3.09
C GLU A 91 8.93 -3.18 3.41
N GLU A 92 9.71 -2.65 2.47
CA GLU A 92 10.17 -1.28 2.45
C GLU A 92 9.45 -0.51 1.35
N LEU A 93 8.70 0.52 1.75
CA LEU A 93 7.90 1.33 0.85
C LEU A 93 8.36 2.78 0.89
N THR A 94 8.00 3.51 -0.15
CA THR A 94 8.20 4.96 -0.21
C THR A 94 6.86 5.65 -0.31
N GLY A 95 6.75 6.77 0.39
CA GLY A 95 5.54 7.56 0.42
C GLY A 95 5.82 9.05 0.41
N SER A 96 4.75 9.80 0.32
CA SER A 96 4.74 11.26 0.37
C SER A 96 3.57 11.71 1.24
N CYS A 97 3.74 12.80 1.98
CA CYS A 97 2.63 13.47 2.64
C CYS A 97 2.59 14.92 2.16
N THR A 98 1.47 15.32 1.58
CA THR A 98 1.25 16.68 1.11
C THR A 98 -0.16 17.12 1.46
N ASN A 99 -0.31 18.24 2.16
CA ASN A 99 -1.61 18.81 2.55
C ASN A 99 -2.54 17.81 3.25
N GLY A 100 -1.99 16.97 4.14
CA GLY A 100 -2.77 15.97 4.89
C GLY A 100 -3.17 14.74 4.09
N VAL A 101 -2.62 14.55 2.89
CA VAL A 101 -2.79 13.34 2.08
C VAL A 101 -1.49 12.56 2.07
N VAL A 102 -1.53 11.34 2.61
CA VAL A 102 -0.44 10.37 2.51
C VAL A 102 -0.67 9.49 1.30
N THR A 103 0.33 9.42 0.42
CA THR A 103 0.35 8.53 -0.74
C THR A 103 1.56 7.61 -0.65
N ILE A 104 1.34 6.30 -0.60
CA ILE A 104 2.38 5.26 -0.61
C ILE A 104 2.33 4.54 -1.95
N LYS A 105 3.44 4.51 -2.68
CA LYS A 105 3.53 3.83 -3.97
C LYS A 105 3.71 2.34 -3.76
N THR A 106 2.92 1.53 -4.44
CA THR A 106 3.01 0.08 -4.35
C THR A 106 2.68 -0.60 -5.68
N GLN A 107 3.04 -1.88 -5.78
CA GLN A 107 2.59 -2.80 -6.83
C GLN A 107 1.51 -3.76 -6.34
N TYR A 108 1.18 -3.70 -5.04
CA TYR A 108 0.37 -4.71 -4.37
C TYR A 108 -1.13 -4.42 -4.45
N GLY A 109 -1.58 -3.33 -5.08
CA GLY A 109 -2.99 -2.96 -5.17
C GLY A 109 -3.29 -1.64 -4.47
N SER A 110 -4.54 -1.42 -4.07
CA SER A 110 -4.99 -0.12 -3.56
C SER A 110 -5.59 -0.24 -2.17
N LEU A 111 -5.26 0.73 -1.32
CA LEU A 111 -5.87 0.93 -0.01
C LEU A 111 -6.27 2.40 0.08
N ALA A 112 -7.45 2.66 0.59
CA ALA A 112 -7.92 4.00 0.85
C ALA A 112 -8.42 4.10 2.28
N GLY A 113 -8.10 5.20 2.95
CA GLY A 113 -8.38 5.33 4.37
C GLY A 113 -8.29 6.74 4.89
N ASN A 114 -8.47 6.85 6.21
CA ASN A 114 -8.29 8.09 6.93
C ASN A 114 -7.24 7.90 8.03
N PHE A 115 -6.57 8.98 8.38
CA PHE A 115 -5.67 8.99 9.52
C PHE A 115 -5.73 10.32 10.27
N SER A 116 -5.33 10.24 11.52
CA SER A 116 -5.13 11.33 12.46
C SER A 116 -3.71 11.25 13.02
N ARG A 117 -3.37 12.16 13.93
CA ARG A 117 -2.08 12.15 14.64
C ARG A 117 -1.73 10.80 15.26
N ASN A 118 -2.71 10.09 15.81
CA ASN A 118 -2.47 8.92 16.65
C ASN A 118 -3.01 7.60 16.10
N ALA A 119 -3.90 7.65 15.10
CA ALA A 119 -4.57 6.46 14.61
C ALA A 119 -5.14 6.66 13.21
N GLY A 120 -5.42 5.56 12.53
CA GLY A 120 -6.12 5.56 11.26
C GLY A 120 -6.67 4.18 10.90
N ASP A 121 -7.42 4.17 9.81
CA ASP A 121 -8.02 2.99 9.25
C ASP A 121 -8.02 3.07 7.73
N ALA A 122 -7.90 1.92 7.08
CA ALA A 122 -7.95 1.84 5.63
C ALA A 122 -8.57 0.52 5.18
N LYS A 123 -9.10 0.55 3.96
CA LYS A 123 -9.63 -0.64 3.29
C LYS A 123 -9.32 -0.59 1.81
N GLY A 124 -9.32 -1.75 1.18
CA GLY A 124 -9.17 -1.84 -0.27
C GLY A 124 -8.88 -3.27 -0.68
N THR A 125 -8.14 -3.42 -1.76
CA THR A 125 -7.91 -4.71 -2.38
C THR A 125 -6.44 -4.84 -2.74
N LEU A 126 -5.81 -5.92 -2.28
CA LEU A 126 -4.42 -6.25 -2.58
C LEU A 126 -4.32 -7.46 -3.52
N SER A 127 -3.41 -7.41 -4.47
CA SER A 127 -2.98 -8.54 -5.28
C SER A 127 -2.22 -9.52 -4.41
N VAL A 128 -2.69 -10.76 -4.35
CA VAL A 128 -2.08 -11.87 -3.60
C VAL A 128 -1.51 -12.96 -4.51
N GLY A 129 -1.59 -12.74 -5.82
CA GLY A 129 -1.02 -13.61 -6.85
C GLY A 129 -1.64 -13.34 -8.23
N PRO A 130 -1.18 -14.03 -9.29
CA PRO A 130 -1.67 -13.84 -10.65
C PRO A 130 -3.19 -14.03 -10.74
N GLY A 131 -3.92 -12.96 -11.08
CA GLY A 131 -5.38 -12.97 -11.18
C GLY A 131 -6.12 -13.11 -9.84
N MET A 132 -5.42 -12.98 -8.70
CA MET A 132 -6.00 -13.16 -7.37
C MET A 132 -5.86 -11.90 -6.52
N SER A 133 -6.95 -11.52 -5.87
CA SER A 133 -7.00 -10.33 -5.02
C SER A 133 -7.69 -10.62 -3.70
N ALA A 134 -7.22 -10.00 -2.61
CA ALA A 134 -7.81 -10.08 -1.29
C ALA A 134 -8.34 -8.72 -0.86
N ASP A 135 -9.54 -8.71 -0.28
CA ASP A 135 -10.08 -7.54 0.38
C ASP A 135 -9.38 -7.37 1.72
N VAL A 136 -8.86 -6.17 1.94
CA VAL A 136 -8.04 -5.85 3.10
C VAL A 136 -8.70 -4.75 3.90
N VAL A 137 -8.70 -4.90 5.21
CA VAL A 137 -9.04 -3.85 6.18
C VAL A 137 -7.92 -3.75 7.19
N VAL A 138 -7.41 -2.55 7.44
CA VAL A 138 -6.33 -2.27 8.38
C VAL A 138 -6.77 -1.19 9.35
N ARG A 139 -6.37 -1.33 10.61
CA ARG A 139 -6.41 -0.26 11.62
C ARG A 139 -5.03 -0.13 12.22
N PHE A 140 -4.59 1.09 12.40
CA PHE A 140 -3.25 1.38 12.93
C PHE A 140 -3.30 2.52 13.93
N GLU A 141 -2.34 2.52 14.84
CA GLU A 141 -2.18 3.50 15.91
C GLU A 141 -0.70 3.74 16.20
N ARG A 142 -0.36 4.87 16.81
CA ARG A 142 1.02 5.15 17.20
C ARG A 142 1.46 4.17 18.28
N ALA A 143 2.68 3.65 18.14
CA ALA A 143 3.35 2.98 19.25
C ALA A 143 3.77 4.05 20.25
N GLY A 144 3.16 4.03 21.45
CA GLY A 144 3.43 4.97 22.53
C GLY A 144 4.82 4.86 23.11
#